data_AF-A0A1V3TSP0-F1
#
_entry.id   AF-A0A1V3TSP0-F1
#
_cell.length_a   1.000
_cell.length_b   1.000
_cell.length_c   1.000
_cell.angle_alpha   90.00
_cell.angle_beta   90.00
_cell.angle_gamma   90.00
#
_symmetry.space_group_name_H-M   'P 1'
#
loop_
_entity.id
_entity.type
_entity.pdbx_description
1 polymer ?
#
loop_
_entity_poly.entity_id
_entity_poly.type
_entity_poly.pdbx_seq_one_letter_code
_entity_poly.pdbx_strand_id
1 'polypeptide(L)'
;MVSQKAVIQAFERLYHAYHDKRFTKSLNFTKKTEQDLLPLVRNYLLGYFDYLEPEVATRVTMGKSSRIDFMIDNVAVEFAVRAANRVGNNLKADKNKNEVKKLITYSDHSLLILFDFRKNVSHLEVMNTLIEYRNIPSLGRGNHHRYPFTVVYFFRNEEGELCGIPRRIRVPKRPIALREYINLTEQQEKTAKFISRRGIVACEYELGKPKQVYCVEVRIESDKLTIEYQDNSGKYYQFKGNSITGSDRYELVSSDNSNDKAIVSVFIDEDEKITIEGTLYEDGEEKGWLIEDE
;
A
#
# COMPACT_ATOMS: atom_id res chain seq x y z
N MET A 1 23.68 -9.17 -6.96
CA MET A 1 22.29 -8.69 -6.82
C MET A 1 21.35 -9.55 -7.62
N VAL A 2 20.72 -10.50 -6.92
CA VAL A 2 19.64 -11.34 -7.44
C VAL A 2 18.38 -10.48 -7.67
N SER A 3 17.75 -10.62 -8.84
CA SER A 3 16.50 -9.91 -9.13
C SER A 3 15.28 -10.61 -8.54
N GLN A 4 14.22 -9.85 -8.23
CA GLN A 4 12.93 -10.44 -7.82
C GLN A 4 12.42 -11.46 -8.86
N LYS A 5 12.61 -11.17 -10.15
CA LYS A 5 12.20 -12.07 -11.25
C LYS A 5 12.89 -13.43 -11.14
N ALA A 6 14.19 -13.45 -10.83
CA ALA A 6 14.94 -14.70 -10.68
C ALA A 6 14.44 -15.53 -9.48
N VAL A 7 14.14 -14.86 -8.36
CA VAL A 7 13.54 -15.52 -7.18
C VAL A 7 12.17 -16.10 -7.52
N ILE A 8 11.31 -15.34 -8.20
CA ILE A 8 9.99 -15.79 -8.62
C ILE A 8 10.09 -17.03 -9.54
N GLN A 9 11.00 -17.01 -10.50
CA GLN A 9 11.25 -18.16 -11.39
C GLN A 9 11.75 -19.40 -10.63
N ALA A 10 12.59 -19.22 -9.61
CA ALA A 10 13.04 -20.32 -8.78
C ALA A 10 11.87 -20.96 -8.02
N PHE A 11 10.97 -20.16 -7.44
CA PHE A 11 9.77 -20.64 -6.77
C PHE A 11 8.74 -21.24 -7.72
N GLU A 12 8.57 -20.69 -8.93
CA GLU A 12 7.73 -21.27 -9.98
C GLU A 12 8.21 -22.68 -10.34
N ARG A 13 9.52 -22.84 -10.57
CA ARG A 13 10.14 -24.14 -10.85
C ARG A 13 9.92 -25.13 -9.71
N LEU A 14 10.05 -24.67 -8.46
CA LEU A 14 9.80 -25.50 -7.28
C LEU A 14 8.33 -25.92 -7.16
N TYR A 15 7.39 -25.00 -7.40
CA TYR A 15 5.97 -25.28 -7.42
C TYR A 15 5.62 -26.35 -8.47
N HIS A 16 6.16 -26.20 -9.69
CA HIS A 16 5.99 -27.20 -10.75
C HIS A 16 6.56 -28.57 -10.35
N ALA A 17 7.72 -28.61 -9.71
CA ALA A 17 8.32 -29.86 -9.22
C ALA A 17 7.43 -30.57 -8.19
N TYR A 18 6.77 -29.83 -7.31
CA TYR A 18 5.80 -30.39 -6.34
C TYR A 18 4.51 -30.95 -6.98
N HIS A 19 4.29 -30.72 -8.27
CA HIS A 19 3.20 -31.29 -9.05
C HIS A 19 3.65 -32.34 -10.09
N ASP A 20 4.95 -32.52 -10.32
CA ASP A 20 5.46 -33.55 -11.24
C ASP A 20 5.29 -34.95 -10.62
N LYS A 21 4.36 -35.74 -11.18
CA LYS A 21 4.09 -37.10 -10.73
C LYS A 21 5.31 -38.03 -10.80
N ARG A 22 6.30 -37.76 -11.66
CA ARG A 22 7.54 -38.56 -11.74
C ARG A 22 8.38 -38.39 -10.49
N PHE A 23 8.37 -37.19 -9.91
CA PHE A 23 9.13 -36.83 -8.70
C PHE A 23 8.34 -37.09 -7.40
N THR A 24 7.02 -36.90 -7.43
CA THR A 24 6.18 -36.87 -6.21
C THR A 24 5.49 -38.19 -5.86
N LYS A 25 5.74 -39.28 -6.60
CA LYS A 25 5.10 -40.60 -6.42
C LYS A 25 5.07 -41.09 -4.97
N SER A 26 6.17 -40.93 -4.23
CA SER A 26 6.30 -41.35 -2.83
C SER A 26 6.16 -40.20 -1.82
N LEU A 27 6.09 -38.94 -2.29
CA LEU A 27 6.13 -37.74 -1.46
C LEU A 27 4.96 -36.82 -1.77
N ASN A 28 4.01 -36.74 -0.84
CA ASN A 28 2.78 -35.99 -1.03
C ASN A 28 2.95 -34.51 -0.62
N PHE A 29 3.78 -33.76 -1.35
CA PHE A 29 4.09 -32.36 -1.04
C PHE A 29 2.85 -31.46 -1.00
N THR A 30 1.84 -31.75 -1.82
CA THR A 30 0.60 -30.97 -1.87
C THR A 30 -0.23 -31.03 -0.57
N LYS A 31 0.02 -32.02 0.29
CA LYS A 31 -0.63 -32.15 1.60
C LYS A 31 0.21 -31.63 2.77
N LYS A 32 1.43 -31.18 2.50
CA LYS A 32 2.35 -30.69 3.53
C LYS A 32 1.97 -29.27 3.97
N THR A 33 2.31 -28.97 5.22
CA THR A 33 2.19 -27.63 5.78
C THR A 33 3.39 -26.77 5.37
N GLU A 34 3.33 -25.49 5.69
CA GLU A 34 4.47 -24.57 5.54
C GLU A 34 5.70 -25.07 6.30
N GLN A 35 5.55 -25.47 7.56
CA GLN A 35 6.64 -26.00 8.39
C GLN A 35 7.30 -27.25 7.78
N ASP A 36 6.51 -28.12 7.17
CA ASP A 36 7.04 -29.31 6.48
C ASP A 36 7.85 -28.97 5.22
N LEU A 37 7.55 -27.84 4.57
CA LEU A 37 8.13 -27.45 3.30
C LEU A 37 9.31 -26.47 3.46
N LEU A 38 9.33 -25.65 4.50
CA LEU A 38 10.39 -24.66 4.75
C LEU A 38 11.81 -25.25 4.65
N PRO A 39 12.15 -26.41 5.26
CA PRO A 39 13.47 -27.01 5.13
C PRO A 39 13.81 -27.44 3.69
N LEU A 40 12.82 -27.90 2.94
CA LEU A 40 13.01 -28.35 1.54
C LEU A 40 13.20 -27.16 0.61
N VAL A 41 12.39 -26.12 0.81
CA VAL A 41 12.51 -24.84 0.11
C VAL A 41 13.89 -24.23 0.39
N ARG A 42 14.34 -24.23 1.65
CA ARG A 42 15.67 -23.78 2.05
C ARG A 42 16.78 -24.48 1.25
N ASN A 43 16.79 -25.81 1.26
CA ASN A 43 17.83 -26.59 0.59
C ASN A 43 17.81 -26.39 -0.92
N TYR A 44 16.61 -26.30 -1.52
CA TYR A 44 16.48 -26.01 -2.94
C TYR A 44 17.02 -24.61 -3.30
N LEU A 45 16.63 -23.58 -2.56
CA LEU A 45 17.05 -22.21 -2.83
C LEU A 45 18.56 -22.03 -2.64
N LEU A 46 19.15 -22.66 -1.62
CA LEU A 46 20.59 -22.66 -1.41
C LEU A 46 21.33 -23.26 -2.62
N GLY A 47 20.87 -24.42 -3.12
CA GLY A 47 21.46 -25.05 -4.31
C GLY A 47 21.15 -24.32 -5.63
N TYR A 48 20.14 -23.45 -5.66
CA TYR A 48 19.78 -22.68 -6.86
C TYR A 48 20.55 -21.36 -6.95
N PHE A 49 20.78 -20.68 -5.82
CA PHE A 49 21.38 -19.34 -5.77
C PHE A 49 22.82 -19.33 -5.22
N ASP A 50 23.32 -20.46 -4.71
CA ASP A 50 24.61 -20.62 -4.01
C ASP A 50 24.78 -19.75 -2.74
N TYR A 51 23.83 -18.84 -2.47
CA TYR A 51 23.78 -17.96 -1.31
C TYR A 51 22.33 -17.82 -0.81
N LEU A 52 22.12 -18.13 0.46
CA LEU A 52 20.84 -18.04 1.14
C LEU A 52 21.08 -17.87 2.64
N GLU A 53 20.53 -16.80 3.23
CA GLU A 53 20.45 -16.69 4.67
C GLU A 53 19.03 -17.04 5.14
N PRO A 54 18.84 -18.13 5.88
CA PRO A 54 17.54 -18.46 6.41
C PRO A 54 17.24 -17.75 7.72
N GLU A 55 15.96 -17.48 7.97
CA GLU A 55 15.47 -16.95 9.24
C GLU A 55 16.19 -15.67 9.67
N VAL A 56 16.38 -14.70 8.78
CA VAL A 56 17.13 -13.47 9.10
C VAL A 56 16.32 -12.59 10.05
N ALA A 57 16.95 -12.16 11.15
CA ALA A 57 16.29 -11.33 12.15
C ALA A 57 15.98 -9.92 11.59
N THR A 58 14.73 -9.47 11.74
CA THR A 58 14.27 -8.13 11.38
C THR A 58 13.73 -7.37 12.58
N ARG A 59 13.96 -6.06 12.59
CA ARG A 59 13.35 -5.14 13.55
C ARG A 59 12.03 -4.63 12.99
N VAL A 60 10.94 -5.28 13.35
CA VAL A 60 9.59 -4.90 12.86
C VAL A 60 9.02 -3.71 13.61
N THR A 61 9.37 -3.52 14.89
CA THR A 61 9.07 -2.33 15.72
C THR A 61 9.58 -2.54 17.16
N MET A 62 9.92 -1.44 17.85
CA MET A 62 10.28 -1.31 19.27
C MET A 62 10.48 -2.63 20.05
N GLY A 63 11.65 -3.25 19.89
CA GLY A 63 12.13 -4.31 20.78
C GLY A 63 11.69 -5.75 20.47
N LYS A 64 10.77 -6.00 19.52
CA LYS A 64 10.46 -7.37 19.08
C LYS A 64 11.24 -7.73 17.81
N SER A 65 12.18 -8.67 17.92
CA SER A 65 12.79 -9.30 16.75
C SER A 65 11.77 -10.25 16.12
N SER A 66 11.51 -10.09 14.83
CA SER A 66 10.87 -11.13 14.03
C SER A 66 11.89 -11.71 13.05
N ARG A 67 11.54 -12.75 12.29
CA ARG A 67 12.45 -13.38 11.33
C ARG A 67 11.80 -13.47 9.96
N ILE A 68 12.58 -13.15 8.92
CA ILE A 68 12.23 -13.40 7.53
C ILE A 68 12.62 -14.83 7.17
N ASP A 69 11.74 -15.59 6.51
CA ASP A 69 12.00 -17.00 6.20
C ASP A 69 13.29 -17.19 5.40
N PHE A 70 13.48 -16.35 4.37
CA PHE A 70 14.65 -16.40 3.48
C PHE A 70 15.13 -15.01 3.08
N MET A 71 16.44 -14.81 3.10
CA MET A 71 17.12 -13.71 2.43
C MET A 71 18.00 -14.27 1.31
N ILE A 72 17.70 -13.91 0.07
CA ILE A 72 18.45 -14.31 -1.12
C ILE A 72 19.15 -13.06 -1.65
N ASP A 73 20.43 -12.90 -1.31
CA ASP A 73 21.19 -11.67 -1.60
C ASP A 73 20.47 -10.45 -0.98
N ASN A 74 19.93 -9.53 -1.78
CA ASN A 74 19.16 -8.39 -1.29
C ASN A 74 17.63 -8.60 -1.28
N VAL A 75 17.13 -9.81 -1.56
CA VAL A 75 15.70 -10.10 -1.65
C VAL A 75 15.18 -10.82 -0.40
N ALA A 76 14.35 -10.13 0.37
CA ALA A 76 13.59 -10.69 1.49
C ALA A 76 12.40 -11.52 0.99
N VAL A 77 12.20 -12.72 1.53
CA VAL A 77 11.09 -13.60 1.13
C VAL A 77 10.40 -14.20 2.36
N GLU A 78 9.08 -14.01 2.43
CA GLU A 78 8.17 -14.77 3.29
C GLU A 78 7.43 -15.81 2.45
N PHE A 79 7.11 -16.96 3.05
CA PHE A 79 6.53 -18.09 2.36
C PHE A 79 5.31 -18.64 3.09
N ALA A 80 4.17 -18.74 2.41
CA ALA A 80 2.94 -19.30 2.97
C ALA A 80 2.35 -20.39 2.07
N VAL A 81 1.74 -21.40 2.70
CA VAL A 81 1.21 -22.58 2.01
C VAL A 81 -0.22 -22.89 2.42
N ARG A 82 -1.08 -23.15 1.44
CA ARG A 82 -2.38 -23.80 1.64
C ARG A 82 -2.32 -25.23 1.12
N ALA A 83 -2.35 -26.19 2.04
CA ALA A 83 -2.39 -27.61 1.70
C ALA A 83 -3.68 -27.97 0.93
N ALA A 84 -3.61 -28.99 0.08
CA ALA A 84 -4.70 -29.41 -0.81
C ALA A 84 -5.99 -29.79 -0.08
N ASN A 85 -5.89 -30.26 1.17
CA ASN A 85 -7.01 -30.66 2.03
C ASN A 85 -7.51 -29.51 2.93
N ARG A 86 -6.90 -28.33 2.89
CA ARG A 86 -7.27 -27.21 3.75
C ARG A 86 -8.43 -26.42 3.15
N VAL A 87 -9.59 -26.53 3.80
CA VAL A 87 -10.83 -25.86 3.36
C VAL A 87 -10.69 -24.34 3.44
N GLY A 88 -10.24 -23.80 4.58
CA GLY A 88 -10.05 -22.36 4.75
C GLY A 88 -8.87 -21.81 3.94
N ASN A 89 -9.02 -20.62 3.37
CA ASN A 89 -7.95 -19.93 2.67
C ASN A 89 -7.08 -19.14 3.66
N ASN A 90 -5.94 -19.73 4.04
CA ASN A 90 -4.95 -19.08 4.91
C ASN A 90 -3.94 -18.20 4.16
N LEU A 91 -4.06 -18.08 2.83
CA LEU A 91 -3.21 -17.22 2.00
C LEU A 91 -3.74 -15.80 1.88
N LYS A 92 -4.87 -15.50 2.53
CA LYS A 92 -5.45 -14.16 2.61
C LYS A 92 -4.59 -13.20 3.42
N ALA A 93 -4.71 -11.91 3.11
CA ALA A 93 -3.91 -10.86 3.76
C ALA A 93 -4.17 -10.78 5.27
N ASP A 94 -5.39 -11.10 5.72
CA ASP A 94 -5.72 -11.07 7.15
C ASP A 94 -4.98 -12.12 7.98
N LYS A 95 -4.62 -13.26 7.35
CA LYS A 95 -3.87 -14.35 7.97
C LYS A 95 -2.36 -14.17 7.89
N ASN A 96 -1.89 -13.36 6.94
CA ASN A 96 -0.47 -13.11 6.69
C ASN A 96 -0.05 -11.69 7.14
N LYS A 97 -0.77 -11.09 8.11
CA LYS A 97 -0.51 -9.71 8.54
C LYS A 97 0.90 -9.51 9.12
N ASN A 98 1.44 -10.51 9.82
CA ASN A 98 2.74 -10.38 10.46
C ASN A 98 3.85 -10.44 9.41
N GLU A 99 3.71 -11.34 8.45
CA GLU A 99 4.60 -11.56 7.31
C GLU A 99 4.64 -10.28 6.46
N VAL A 100 3.47 -9.71 6.14
CA VAL A 100 3.38 -8.41 5.45
C VAL A 100 4.06 -7.30 6.24
N LYS A 101 3.88 -7.22 7.57
CA LYS A 101 4.57 -6.20 8.40
C LYS A 101 6.09 -6.30 8.28
N LYS A 102 6.65 -7.50 8.20
CA LYS A 102 8.10 -7.70 8.02
C LYS A 102 8.55 -7.16 6.66
N LEU A 103 7.83 -7.54 5.60
CA LEU A 103 8.17 -7.16 4.23
C LEU A 103 8.09 -5.64 4.03
N ILE A 104 7.04 -4.98 4.52
CA ILE A 104 6.91 -3.52 4.37
C ILE A 104 7.94 -2.73 5.17
N THR A 105 8.63 -3.33 6.14
CA THR A 105 9.74 -2.68 6.87
C THR A 105 11.10 -2.87 6.23
N TYR A 106 11.20 -3.74 5.21
CA TYR A 106 12.44 -4.02 4.51
C TYR A 106 12.63 -3.02 3.35
N SER A 107 13.74 -2.28 3.36
CA SER A 107 13.96 -1.15 2.44
C SER A 107 14.26 -1.54 1.00
N ASP A 108 14.63 -2.80 0.80
CA ASP A 108 15.06 -3.34 -0.48
C ASP A 108 13.93 -4.18 -1.11
N HIS A 109 14.28 -5.14 -1.96
CA HIS A 109 13.31 -6.02 -2.59
C HIS A 109 12.70 -7.02 -1.61
N SER A 110 11.37 -7.05 -1.51
CA SER A 110 10.66 -8.00 -0.65
C SER A 110 9.52 -8.73 -1.36
N LEU A 111 9.40 -10.04 -1.12
CA LEU A 111 8.44 -10.95 -1.75
C LEU A 111 7.62 -11.72 -0.70
N LEU A 112 6.33 -11.90 -0.96
CA LEU A 112 5.48 -12.89 -0.31
C LEU A 112 5.09 -13.96 -1.32
N ILE A 113 5.57 -15.19 -1.12
CA ILE A 113 5.27 -16.32 -1.99
C ILE A 113 4.13 -17.14 -1.38
N LEU A 114 3.05 -17.33 -2.15
CA LEU A 114 1.86 -18.06 -1.75
C LEU A 114 1.73 -19.32 -2.62
N PHE A 115 1.81 -20.50 -2.01
CA PHE A 115 1.55 -21.77 -2.70
C PHE A 115 0.16 -22.30 -2.31
N ASP A 116 -0.76 -22.36 -3.27
CA ASP A 116 -2.09 -22.96 -3.08
C ASP A 116 -2.17 -24.32 -3.77
N PHE A 117 -2.07 -25.38 -2.96
CA PHE A 117 -2.16 -26.75 -3.45
C PHE A 117 -3.60 -27.27 -3.60
N ARG A 118 -4.63 -26.45 -3.38
CA ARG A 118 -5.98 -26.86 -3.78
C ARG A 118 -6.03 -27.12 -5.28
N LYS A 119 -6.93 -28.02 -5.66
CA LYS A 119 -7.29 -28.24 -7.06
C LYS A 119 -8.36 -27.24 -7.46
N ASN A 120 -8.38 -26.89 -8.74
CA ASN A 120 -9.46 -26.14 -9.38
C ASN A 120 -9.68 -24.77 -8.72
N VAL A 121 -8.60 -24.04 -8.45
CA VAL A 121 -8.70 -22.70 -7.89
C VAL A 121 -9.06 -21.73 -9.01
N SER A 122 -10.17 -21.01 -8.86
CA SER A 122 -10.62 -20.06 -9.88
C SER A 122 -9.74 -18.81 -9.88
N HIS A 123 -9.56 -18.23 -11.06
CA HIS A 123 -8.81 -16.97 -11.21
C HIS A 123 -9.43 -15.84 -10.37
N LEU A 124 -10.76 -15.81 -10.24
CA LEU A 124 -11.48 -14.84 -9.42
C LEU A 124 -11.12 -14.96 -7.93
N GLU A 125 -11.00 -16.19 -7.39
CA GLU A 125 -10.58 -16.39 -5.99
C GLU A 125 -9.16 -15.86 -5.75
N VAL A 126 -8.26 -16.11 -6.70
CA VAL A 126 -6.86 -15.63 -6.63
C VAL A 126 -6.82 -14.10 -6.68
N MET A 127 -7.53 -13.48 -7.62
CA MET A 127 -7.57 -12.02 -7.76
C MET A 127 -8.17 -11.33 -6.54
N ASN A 128 -9.27 -11.87 -5.99
CA ASN A 128 -9.85 -11.36 -4.74
C ASN A 128 -8.84 -11.44 -3.59
N THR A 129 -8.11 -12.55 -3.48
CA THR A 129 -7.07 -12.71 -2.46
C THR A 129 -5.93 -11.70 -2.64
N LEU A 130 -5.45 -11.47 -3.87
CA LEU A 130 -4.40 -10.50 -4.17
C LEU A 130 -4.83 -9.05 -3.90
N ILE A 131 -6.10 -8.70 -4.12
CA ILE A 131 -6.64 -7.36 -3.83
C ILE A 131 -6.62 -7.07 -2.33
N GLU A 132 -6.90 -8.07 -1.48
CA GLU A 132 -6.88 -7.89 -0.01
C GLU A 132 -5.52 -7.42 0.52
N TYR A 133 -4.41 -7.75 -0.16
CA TYR A 133 -3.06 -7.32 0.23
C TYR A 133 -2.81 -5.82 0.06
N ARG A 134 -3.72 -5.07 -0.60
CA ARG A 134 -3.71 -3.60 -0.57
C ARG A 134 -4.07 -3.02 0.79
N ASN A 135 -4.75 -3.78 1.65
CA ASN A 135 -5.09 -3.37 3.00
C ASN A 135 -3.86 -3.50 3.91
N ILE A 136 -2.97 -2.51 3.86
CA ILE A 136 -1.68 -2.54 4.57
C ILE A 136 -1.89 -2.57 6.09
N PRO A 137 -1.31 -3.55 6.81
CA PRO A 137 -1.44 -3.61 8.25
C PRO A 137 -0.71 -2.45 8.93
N SER A 138 -1.30 -1.93 10.03
CA SER A 138 -0.65 -0.91 10.85
C SER A 138 0.59 -1.46 11.56
N LEU A 139 1.70 -0.70 11.49
CA LEU A 139 2.93 -0.96 12.26
C LEU A 139 2.86 -0.44 13.70
N GLY A 140 1.74 0.15 14.12
CA GLY A 140 1.57 0.76 15.45
C GLY A 140 1.73 2.28 15.42
N ARG A 141 2.00 2.87 16.59
CA ARG A 141 2.25 4.32 16.73
C ARG A 141 3.71 4.62 16.38
N GLY A 142 3.94 5.54 15.45
CA GLY A 142 5.29 5.98 15.04
C GLY A 142 5.36 6.32 13.55
N ASN A 143 6.39 7.08 13.17
CA ASN A 143 6.68 7.37 11.77
C ASN A 143 7.58 6.27 11.18
N HIS A 144 6.98 5.11 10.91
CA HIS A 144 7.70 3.99 10.30
C HIS A 144 7.77 4.17 8.79
N HIS A 145 8.99 4.13 8.24
CA HIS A 145 9.18 3.98 6.81
C HIS A 145 8.53 2.67 6.37
N ARG A 146 7.81 2.73 5.25
CA ARG A 146 7.18 1.58 4.62
C ARG A 146 7.62 1.47 3.18
N TYR A 147 7.84 0.24 2.74
CA TYR A 147 8.35 -0.08 1.42
C TYR A 147 7.38 -1.00 0.68
N PRO A 148 7.29 -0.88 -0.65
CA PRO A 148 6.45 -1.75 -1.46
C PRO A 148 6.99 -3.17 -1.49
N PHE A 149 6.10 -4.14 -1.60
CA PHE A 149 6.45 -5.56 -1.71
C PHE A 149 5.69 -6.23 -2.85
N THR A 150 6.11 -7.41 -3.28
CA THR A 150 5.41 -8.17 -4.33
C THR A 150 4.84 -9.46 -3.74
N VAL A 151 3.56 -9.72 -3.98
CA VAL A 151 2.91 -10.99 -3.65
C VAL A 151 2.88 -11.84 -4.91
N VAL A 152 3.23 -13.12 -4.83
CA VAL A 152 3.12 -14.05 -5.96
C VAL A 152 2.28 -15.24 -5.54
N TYR A 153 1.17 -15.44 -6.26
CA TYR A 153 0.23 -16.51 -6.00
C TYR A 153 0.39 -17.63 -7.02
N PHE A 154 0.89 -18.78 -6.57
CA PHE A 154 0.98 -20.00 -7.35
C PHE A 154 -0.19 -20.92 -7.05
N PHE A 155 -0.87 -21.39 -8.09
CA PHE A 155 -2.08 -22.22 -7.95
C PHE A 155 -2.25 -23.17 -9.12
N ARG A 156 -3.17 -24.12 -8.97
CA ARG A 156 -3.65 -24.95 -10.07
C ARG A 156 -5.06 -24.52 -10.47
N ASN A 157 -5.24 -24.07 -11.71
CA ASN A 157 -6.52 -23.58 -12.20
C ASN A 157 -7.54 -24.73 -12.42
N GLU A 158 -8.76 -24.38 -12.84
CA GLU A 158 -9.86 -25.33 -13.10
C GLU A 158 -9.59 -26.27 -14.28
N GLU A 159 -8.78 -25.83 -15.24
CA GLU A 159 -8.29 -26.63 -16.37
C GLU A 159 -7.14 -27.57 -15.97
N GLY A 160 -6.64 -27.41 -14.75
CA GLY A 160 -5.57 -28.22 -14.19
C GLY A 160 -4.17 -27.73 -14.56
N GLU A 161 -4.02 -26.55 -15.16
CA GLU A 161 -2.76 -25.87 -15.43
C GLU A 161 -2.17 -25.27 -14.15
N LEU A 162 -0.85 -25.20 -14.09
CA LEU A 162 -0.13 -24.54 -12.99
C LEU A 162 0.13 -23.10 -13.39
N CYS A 163 -0.31 -22.16 -12.56
CA CYS A 163 -0.25 -20.73 -12.84
C CYS A 163 0.48 -20.00 -11.71
N GLY A 164 1.11 -18.87 -12.04
CA GLY A 164 1.71 -17.94 -11.09
C GLY A 164 1.30 -16.51 -11.43
N ILE A 165 0.69 -15.78 -10.49
CA ILE A 165 0.31 -14.38 -10.68
C ILE A 165 1.10 -13.50 -9.72
N PRO A 166 2.07 -12.72 -10.22
CA PRO A 166 2.75 -11.70 -9.42
C PRO A 166 1.91 -10.41 -9.35
N ARG A 167 1.87 -9.81 -8.17
CA ARG A 167 1.22 -8.52 -7.91
C ARG A 167 2.12 -7.65 -7.04
N ARG A 168 2.58 -6.53 -7.60
CA ARG A 168 3.28 -5.51 -6.81
C ARG A 168 2.28 -4.73 -5.97
N ILE A 169 2.47 -4.74 -4.66
CA ILE A 169 1.69 -4.00 -3.68
C ILE A 169 2.45 -2.72 -3.36
N ARG A 170 1.90 -1.60 -3.82
CA ARG A 170 2.35 -0.29 -3.37
C ARG A 170 1.89 -0.10 -1.93
N VAL A 171 2.80 0.32 -1.07
CA VAL A 171 2.46 0.68 0.29
C VAL A 171 2.45 2.19 0.32
N PRO A 172 1.28 2.84 0.35
CA PRO A 172 1.25 4.28 0.55
C PRO A 172 1.94 4.55 1.89
N LYS A 173 2.97 5.40 1.87
CA LYS A 173 3.40 6.03 3.12
C LYS A 173 2.17 6.77 3.67
N ARG A 174 2.08 6.83 5.00
CA ARG A 174 1.00 7.56 5.66
C ARG A 174 0.89 8.95 5.01
N PRO A 175 -0.33 9.48 4.77
CA PRO A 175 -0.49 10.89 4.41
C PRO A 175 0.33 11.71 5.41
N ILE A 176 1.34 12.40 4.90
CA ILE A 176 2.16 13.28 5.73
C ILE A 176 1.59 14.68 5.58
N ALA A 177 1.69 15.44 6.67
CA ALA A 177 1.24 16.81 6.64
C ALA A 177 2.11 17.61 5.65
N LEU A 178 1.52 18.58 4.95
CA LEU A 178 2.21 19.34 3.90
C LEU A 178 3.58 19.90 4.35
N ARG A 179 3.70 20.36 5.60
CA ARG A 179 4.97 20.86 6.14
C ARG A 179 6.02 19.76 6.32
N GLU A 180 5.62 18.56 6.72
CA GLU A 180 6.52 17.40 6.76
C GLU A 180 7.00 17.04 5.36
N TYR A 181 6.11 17.07 4.37
CA TYR A 181 6.46 16.88 2.96
C TYR A 181 7.45 17.95 2.47
N ILE A 182 7.21 19.22 2.79
CA ILE A 182 8.11 20.34 2.45
C ILE A 182 9.49 20.12 3.07
N ASN A 183 9.58 19.86 4.38
CA ASN A 183 10.85 19.64 5.08
C ASN A 183 11.66 18.47 4.48
N LEU A 184 10.99 17.37 4.12
CA LEU A 184 11.63 16.20 3.49
C LEU A 184 12.21 16.55 2.11
N THR A 185 11.56 17.45 1.37
CA THR A 185 12.02 17.80 0.03
C THR A 185 13.00 18.97 0.00
N GLU A 186 12.92 19.94 0.92
CA GLU A 186 13.91 21.02 1.05
C GLU A 186 15.31 20.48 1.41
N GLN A 187 15.38 19.34 2.11
CA GLN A 187 16.63 18.61 2.32
C GLN A 187 17.21 18.02 1.01
N GLN A 188 16.41 17.94 -0.06
CA GLN A 188 16.77 17.31 -1.33
C GLN A 188 16.95 18.33 -2.47
N GLU A 189 16.16 19.41 -2.58
CA GLU A 189 16.32 20.46 -3.61
C GLU A 189 15.83 21.86 -3.18
N LYS A 190 16.59 22.91 -3.56
CA LYS A 190 16.27 24.35 -3.34
C LYS A 190 15.38 24.90 -4.45
N THR A 191 14.09 24.60 -4.44
CA THR A 191 13.15 25.22 -5.38
C THR A 191 11.84 25.54 -4.68
N ALA A 192 11.40 26.80 -4.77
CA ALA A 192 10.10 27.23 -4.28
C ALA A 192 9.01 26.36 -4.91
N LYS A 193 8.31 25.56 -4.09
CA LYS A 193 7.35 24.58 -4.58
C LYS A 193 6.00 25.24 -4.85
N PHE A 194 5.62 25.21 -6.12
CA PHE A 194 4.28 25.51 -6.60
C PHE A 194 3.58 24.19 -6.91
N ILE A 195 2.51 23.87 -6.19
CA ILE A 195 1.66 22.71 -6.46
C ILE A 195 0.34 23.23 -7.02
N SER A 196 -0.03 22.75 -8.21
CA SER A 196 -1.33 23.06 -8.82
C SER A 196 -1.98 21.78 -9.31
N ARG A 197 -3.23 21.58 -8.90
CA ARG A 197 -4.05 20.43 -9.28
C ARG A 197 -5.44 20.92 -9.67
N ARG A 198 -5.97 20.37 -10.76
CA ARG A 198 -7.27 20.73 -11.34
C ARG A 198 -8.15 19.50 -11.44
N GLY A 199 -9.45 19.68 -11.26
CA GLY A 199 -10.42 18.60 -11.38
C GLY A 199 -10.41 17.64 -10.19
N ILE A 200 -9.93 18.11 -9.02
CA ILE A 200 -10.02 17.35 -7.78
C ILE A 200 -11.47 17.39 -7.30
N VAL A 201 -11.96 16.33 -6.68
CA VAL A 201 -13.34 16.27 -6.19
C VAL A 201 -13.41 16.85 -4.77
N ALA A 202 -14.28 17.82 -4.56
CA ALA A 202 -14.68 18.29 -3.25
C ALA A 202 -16.07 17.77 -2.88
N CYS A 203 -16.24 17.43 -1.60
CA CYS A 203 -17.51 17.07 -1.01
C CYS A 203 -17.77 17.91 0.25
N GLU A 204 -18.92 18.57 0.27
CA GLU A 204 -19.45 19.25 1.44
C GLU A 204 -20.29 18.29 2.28
N TYR A 205 -20.13 18.35 3.60
CA TYR A 205 -20.88 17.54 4.55
C TYR A 205 -21.67 18.41 5.51
N GLU A 206 -22.93 18.06 5.72
CA GLU A 206 -23.79 18.66 6.73
C GLU A 206 -24.31 17.55 7.65
N LEU A 207 -24.05 17.67 8.96
CA LEU A 207 -24.39 16.64 9.96
C LEU A 207 -23.90 15.22 9.55
N GLY A 208 -22.73 15.15 8.90
CA GLY A 208 -22.11 13.91 8.44
C GLY A 208 -22.69 13.30 7.16
N LYS A 209 -23.62 13.98 6.47
CA LYS A 209 -24.16 13.55 5.18
C LYS A 209 -23.62 14.41 4.04
N PRO A 210 -23.30 13.83 2.87
CA PRO A 210 -22.86 14.60 1.71
C PRO A 210 -23.99 15.51 1.24
N LYS A 211 -23.72 16.82 1.20
CA LYS A 211 -24.63 17.88 0.74
C LYS A 211 -24.42 18.19 -0.73
N GLN A 212 -23.16 18.34 -1.13
CA GLN A 212 -22.78 18.73 -2.48
C GLN A 212 -21.45 18.11 -2.88
N VAL A 213 -21.28 17.85 -4.18
CA VAL A 213 -20.05 17.37 -4.79
C VAL A 213 -19.75 18.24 -6.01
N TYR A 214 -18.53 18.72 -6.14
CA TYR A 214 -18.10 19.57 -7.26
C TYR A 214 -16.59 19.47 -7.49
N CYS A 215 -16.14 19.86 -8.67
CA CYS A 215 -14.72 19.87 -9.02
C CYS A 215 -14.05 21.17 -8.55
N VAL A 216 -12.81 21.05 -8.08
CA VAL A 216 -12.01 22.18 -7.59
C VAL A 216 -10.65 22.24 -8.25
N GLU A 217 -10.07 23.44 -8.24
CA GLU A 217 -8.66 23.69 -8.49
C GLU A 217 -7.98 24.12 -7.19
N VAL A 218 -6.91 23.42 -6.83
CA VAL A 218 -6.09 23.70 -5.65
C VAL A 218 -4.74 24.23 -6.12
N ARG A 219 -4.30 25.36 -5.56
CA ARG A 219 -2.96 25.89 -5.74
C ARG A 219 -2.30 26.15 -4.39
N ILE A 220 -1.10 25.62 -4.19
CA ILE A 220 -0.27 25.81 -3.00
C ILE A 220 1.04 26.47 -3.45
N GLU A 221 1.33 27.63 -2.88
CA GLU A 221 2.55 28.39 -3.16
C GLU A 221 3.20 28.82 -1.84
N SER A 222 4.29 28.16 -1.46
CA SER A 222 4.97 28.38 -0.18
C SER A 222 4.03 28.21 1.03
N ASP A 223 3.57 29.31 1.63
CA ASP A 223 2.66 29.35 2.77
C ASP A 223 1.22 29.71 2.39
N LYS A 224 0.94 29.89 1.09
CA LYS A 224 -0.37 30.27 0.55
C LYS A 224 -1.12 29.08 -0.01
N LEU A 225 -2.41 29.00 0.32
CA LEU A 225 -3.35 28.06 -0.28
C LEU A 225 -4.46 28.84 -0.98
N THR A 226 -4.76 28.43 -2.21
CA THR A 226 -5.89 28.89 -3.01
C THR A 226 -6.74 27.70 -3.42
N ILE A 227 -8.05 27.77 -3.18
CA ILE A 227 -9.03 26.79 -3.64
C ILE A 227 -10.08 27.52 -4.47
N GLU A 228 -10.27 27.10 -5.71
CA GLU A 228 -11.21 27.67 -6.67
C GLU A 228 -12.19 26.60 -7.11
N TYR A 229 -13.48 26.94 -7.17
CA TYR A 229 -14.50 26.00 -7.64
C TYR A 229 -15.72 26.71 -8.22
N GLN A 230 -16.52 25.94 -8.94
CA GLN A 230 -17.84 26.35 -9.39
C GLN A 230 -18.86 25.39 -8.77
N ASP A 231 -19.87 25.94 -8.10
CA ASP A 231 -20.92 25.13 -7.50
C ASP A 231 -21.87 24.57 -8.57
N ASN A 232 -22.87 23.78 -8.13
CA ASN A 232 -23.87 23.21 -9.04
C ASN A 232 -24.80 24.26 -9.67
N SER A 233 -24.85 25.49 -9.12
CA SER A 233 -25.62 26.61 -9.66
C SER A 233 -24.85 27.40 -10.74
N GLY A 234 -23.56 27.10 -10.92
CA GLY A 234 -22.67 27.82 -11.81
C GLY A 234 -22.03 29.06 -11.18
N LYS A 235 -22.20 29.28 -9.87
CA LYS A 235 -21.55 30.37 -9.13
C LYS A 235 -20.10 30.00 -8.84
N TYR A 236 -19.19 30.94 -9.10
CA TYR A 236 -17.76 30.78 -8.89
C TYR A 236 -17.38 31.21 -7.47
N TYR A 237 -16.43 30.48 -6.88
CA TYR A 237 -15.91 30.72 -5.55
C TYR A 237 -14.39 30.61 -5.55
N GLN A 238 -13.75 31.51 -4.81
CA GLN A 238 -12.30 31.51 -4.62
C GLN A 238 -11.94 31.80 -3.17
N PHE A 239 -11.38 30.81 -2.48
CA PHE A 239 -10.88 30.92 -1.13
C PHE A 239 -9.35 31.01 -1.13
N LYS A 240 -8.80 32.00 -0.41
CA LYS A 240 -7.36 32.25 -0.34
C LYS A 240 -6.93 32.53 1.09
N GLY A 241 -5.75 32.05 1.46
CA GLY A 241 -5.21 32.30 2.78
C GLY A 241 -3.83 31.73 3.00
N ASN A 242 -3.33 31.94 4.21
CA ASN A 242 -2.00 31.53 4.62
C ASN A 242 -2.07 30.39 5.64
N SER A 243 -0.97 29.66 5.76
CA SER A 243 -0.79 28.71 6.85
C SER A 243 -0.85 29.42 8.21
N ILE A 244 -1.53 28.80 9.17
CA ILE A 244 -1.53 29.23 10.56
C ILE A 244 -0.15 28.89 11.12
N THR A 245 0.54 29.92 11.60
CA THR A 245 1.93 29.86 12.08
C THR A 245 2.18 28.60 12.92
N GLY A 246 3.09 27.75 12.44
CA GLY A 246 3.50 26.54 13.15
C GLY A 246 2.62 25.30 12.94
N SER A 247 1.63 25.35 12.04
CA SER A 247 0.71 24.23 11.77
C SER A 247 0.51 23.96 10.27
N ASP A 248 -0.04 22.79 9.95
CA ASP A 248 -0.47 22.40 8.59
C ASP A 248 -1.90 22.88 8.25
N ARG A 249 -2.44 23.77 9.08
CA ARG A 249 -3.77 24.34 8.92
C ARG A 249 -3.68 25.67 8.20
N TYR A 250 -4.66 25.95 7.36
CA TYR A 250 -4.81 27.19 6.61
C TYR A 250 -6.11 27.86 7.02
N GLU A 251 -6.06 29.18 7.21
CA GLU A 251 -7.26 30.01 7.34
C GLU A 251 -7.45 30.72 6.00
N LEU A 252 -8.50 30.33 5.28
CA LEU A 252 -8.87 30.86 3.99
C LEU A 252 -10.04 31.83 4.14
N VAL A 253 -10.05 32.88 3.33
CA VAL A 253 -11.14 33.85 3.22
C VAL A 253 -11.60 33.88 1.77
N SER A 254 -12.90 33.93 1.56
CA SER A 254 -13.47 34.10 0.22
C SER A 254 -13.08 35.46 -0.36
N SER A 255 -12.78 35.47 -1.65
CA SER A 255 -12.42 36.69 -2.38
C SER A 255 -13.64 37.59 -2.64
N ASP A 256 -14.84 37.01 -2.63
CA ASP A 256 -16.09 37.71 -2.92
C ASP A 256 -16.82 38.16 -1.66
N ASN A 257 -16.60 37.48 -0.53
CA ASN A 257 -17.26 37.78 0.74
C ASN A 257 -16.33 37.49 1.93
N SER A 258 -15.86 38.52 2.62
CA SER A 258 -14.94 38.37 3.76
C SER A 258 -15.52 37.62 4.96
N ASN A 259 -16.85 37.45 5.01
CA ASN A 259 -17.51 36.65 6.04
C ASN A 259 -17.43 35.15 5.75
N ASP A 260 -17.24 34.76 4.49
CA ASP A 260 -17.09 33.36 4.12
C ASP A 260 -15.63 32.95 4.29
N LYS A 261 -15.40 31.88 5.03
CA LYS A 261 -14.07 31.44 5.45
C LYS A 261 -13.96 29.93 5.41
N ALA A 262 -12.75 29.41 5.33
CA ALA A 262 -12.50 27.99 5.54
C ALA A 262 -11.28 27.78 6.44
N ILE A 263 -11.35 26.79 7.33
CA ILE A 263 -10.21 26.35 8.14
C ILE A 263 -9.92 24.91 7.77
N VAL A 264 -8.82 24.68 7.05
CA VAL A 264 -8.51 23.38 6.44
C VAL A 264 -7.11 22.91 6.77
N SER A 265 -6.89 21.60 6.78
CA SER A 265 -5.59 20.95 6.87
C SER A 265 -5.25 20.32 5.52
N VAL A 266 -3.99 20.43 5.11
CA VAL A 266 -3.53 19.90 3.82
C VAL A 266 -2.55 18.74 4.04
N PHE A 267 -2.83 17.63 3.35
CA PHE A 267 -2.02 16.42 3.34
C PHE A 267 -1.61 16.09 1.92
N ILE A 268 -0.38 15.61 1.77
CA ILE A 268 0.17 15.17 0.49
C ILE A 268 0.74 13.76 0.66
N ASP A 269 0.46 12.88 -0.29
CA ASP A 269 1.07 11.55 -0.37
C ASP A 269 2.25 11.50 -1.37
N GLU A 270 2.89 10.34 -1.50
CA GLU A 270 4.05 10.18 -2.40
C GLU A 270 3.70 10.14 -3.89
N ASP A 271 2.44 9.90 -4.26
CA ASP A 271 1.97 10.05 -5.65
C ASP A 271 1.62 11.53 -5.95
N GLU A 272 1.97 12.45 -5.02
CA GLU A 272 1.62 13.86 -5.02
C GLU A 272 0.11 14.11 -5.12
N LYS A 273 -0.68 13.17 -4.58
CA LYS A 273 -2.12 13.36 -4.39
C LYS A 273 -2.36 14.24 -3.18
N ILE A 274 -3.35 15.10 -3.31
CA ILE A 274 -3.71 16.07 -2.28
C ILE A 274 -4.99 15.62 -1.60
N THR A 275 -4.97 15.65 -0.27
CA THR A 275 -6.18 15.60 0.56
C THR A 275 -6.27 16.88 1.37
N ILE A 276 -7.41 17.55 1.29
CA ILE A 276 -7.72 18.72 2.12
C ILE A 276 -8.97 18.41 2.92
N GLU A 277 -8.90 18.59 4.24
CA GLU A 277 -10.04 18.39 5.13
C GLU A 277 -10.21 19.57 6.08
N GLY A 278 -11.44 19.95 6.38
CA GLY A 278 -11.70 21.02 7.32
C GLY A 278 -13.15 21.48 7.36
N THR A 279 -13.31 22.75 7.70
CA THR A 279 -14.61 23.38 7.86
C THR A 279 -14.72 24.56 6.91
N LEU A 280 -15.83 24.64 6.16
CA LEU A 280 -16.23 25.75 5.33
C LEU A 280 -17.37 26.51 6.02
N TYR A 281 -17.22 27.82 6.13
CA TYR A 281 -18.22 28.76 6.62
C TYR A 281 -18.66 29.61 5.43
N GLU A 282 -19.88 29.40 4.96
CA GLU A 282 -20.42 30.06 3.77
C GLU A 282 -21.88 30.44 4.02
N ASP A 283 -22.24 31.71 3.75
CA ASP A 283 -23.59 32.24 3.95
C ASP A 283 -24.14 32.04 5.39
N GLY A 284 -23.24 32.00 6.38
CA GLY A 284 -23.57 31.79 7.79
C GLY A 284 -23.80 30.34 8.20
N GLU A 285 -23.63 29.38 7.29
CA GLU A 285 -23.68 27.95 7.58
C GLU A 285 -22.28 27.36 7.79
N GLU A 286 -22.16 26.43 8.74
CA GLU A 286 -20.96 25.63 8.95
C GLU A 286 -21.10 24.27 8.26
N LYS A 287 -20.14 23.93 7.38
CA LYS A 287 -20.13 22.70 6.59
C LYS A 287 -18.78 22.00 6.75
N GLY A 288 -18.79 20.67 6.86
CA GLY A 288 -17.57 19.88 6.70
C GLY A 288 -17.12 19.93 5.24
N TRP A 289 -15.81 19.96 4.99
CA TRP A 289 -15.27 20.09 3.64
C TRP A 289 -14.11 19.12 3.45
N LEU A 290 -14.27 18.20 2.48
CA LEU A 290 -13.26 17.20 2.13
C LEU A 290 -12.97 17.32 0.64
N ILE A 291 -11.69 17.36 0.28
CA ILE A 291 -11.22 17.47 -1.10
C ILE A 291 -10.20 16.37 -1.31
N GLU A 292 -10.42 15.49 -2.29
CA GLU A 292 -9.60 14.29 -2.53
C GLU A 292 -9.34 14.06 -4.02
N ASP A 293 -8.08 13.74 -4.34
CA ASP A 293 -7.61 13.36 -5.67
C ASP A 293 -7.93 11.88 -5.95
N GLU A 294 -8.91 11.60 -6.82
CA GLU A 294 -9.40 10.24 -7.16
C GLU A 294 -8.30 9.27 -7.64
#